data_AF-A0A7V6VSE1-F1
#
_entry.id   AF-A0A7V6VSE1-F1
#
_cell.length_a   1.000
_cell.length_b   1.000
_cell.length_c   1.000
_cell.angle_alpha   90.00
_cell.angle_beta   90.00
_cell.angle_gamma   90.00
#
_symmetry.space_group_name_H-M   'P 1'
#
loop_
_entity.id
_entity.type
_entity.pdbx_description
1 polymer ?
#
loop_
_entity_poly.entity_id
_entity_poly.type
_entity_poly.pdbx_seq_one_letter_code
_entity_poly.pdbx_strand_id
1 'polypeptide(L)'
;MLKINNKGFFLAETIVVVGIVAAILVLFYSQISVFYRNYERNSKYDTVEAIHAARNVKAFIEENHSLNQVTSSLSPSSPIVDITTYEFNNKDYYNSLISLLNVRKVYLSLYNINEVITNYASYNIDASFLDFLRTQKVKDSKSNIYRVIVILNNGEYARAYYEL
;
A
#
# COMPACT_ATOMS: atom_id res chain seq x y z
N MET A 1 72.78 -11.12 13.92
CA MET A 1 71.31 -11.26 13.97
C MET A 1 70.74 -10.93 12.60
N LEU A 2 70.06 -11.88 11.95
CA LEU A 2 69.36 -11.64 10.69
C LEU A 2 68.03 -10.93 10.97
N LYS A 3 67.83 -9.76 10.37
CA LYS A 3 66.62 -8.95 10.53
C LYS A 3 65.54 -9.51 9.59
N ILE A 4 64.52 -10.16 10.15
CA ILE A 4 63.40 -10.74 9.40
C ILE A 4 62.58 -9.57 8.81
N ASN A 5 62.35 -9.59 7.50
CA ASN A 5 61.65 -8.53 6.77
C ASN A 5 60.13 -8.69 6.93
N ASN A 6 59.54 -7.99 7.89
CA ASN A 6 58.12 -8.11 8.25
C ASN A 6 57.16 -7.38 7.30
N LYS A 7 57.65 -6.79 6.18
CA LYS A 7 56.82 -6.00 5.25
C LYS A 7 55.73 -6.82 4.55
N GLY A 8 55.98 -8.11 4.28
CA GLY A 8 54.99 -9.00 3.67
C GLY A 8 53.86 -9.42 4.63
N PHE A 9 54.16 -9.50 5.93
CA PHE A 9 53.19 -9.83 6.98
C PHE A 9 52.12 -8.73 7.11
N PHE A 10 52.55 -7.47 7.11
CA PHE A 10 51.66 -6.32 7.21
C PHE A 10 50.73 -6.18 5.98
N LEU A 11 51.23 -6.46 4.78
CA LEU A 11 50.44 -6.42 3.55
C LEU A 11 49.35 -7.51 3.55
N ALA A 12 49.69 -8.73 3.96
CA ALA A 12 48.73 -9.83 4.04
C ALA A 12 47.63 -9.55 5.07
N GLU A 13 47.99 -9.06 6.26
CA GLU A 13 47.02 -8.65 7.29
C GLU A 13 46.09 -7.54 6.79
N THR A 14 46.64 -6.55 6.08
CA THR A 14 45.84 -5.47 5.49
C THR A 14 44.85 -5.98 4.45
N ILE A 15 45.25 -6.90 3.57
CA ILE A 15 44.36 -7.51 2.57
C ILE A 15 43.22 -8.27 3.25
N VAL A 16 43.53 -9.02 4.31
CA VAL A 16 42.51 -9.76 5.09
C VAL A 16 41.53 -8.78 5.74
N VAL A 17 42.03 -7.71 6.38
CA VAL A 17 41.18 -6.69 7.01
C VAL A 17 40.29 -5.99 5.98
N VAL A 18 40.84 -5.59 4.82
CA VAL A 18 40.06 -4.99 3.73
C VAL A 18 38.99 -5.96 3.21
N GLY A 19 39.32 -7.25 3.07
CA GLY A 19 38.36 -8.28 2.67
C GLY A 19 37.19 -8.41 3.65
N ILE A 20 37.49 -8.39 4.95
CA ILE A 20 36.46 -8.42 6.01
C ILE A 20 35.57 -7.17 5.94
N VAL A 21 36.19 -5.98 5.82
CA VAL A 21 35.44 -4.71 5.72
C VAL A 21 34.55 -4.70 4.47
N ALA A 22 35.05 -5.15 3.31
CA ALA A 22 34.28 -5.22 2.09
C ALA A 22 33.09 -6.19 2.21
N ALA A 23 33.28 -7.36 2.81
CA ALA A 23 32.20 -8.31 3.06
C ALA A 23 31.10 -7.70 3.95
N ILE A 24 31.49 -7.00 5.02
CA ILE A 24 30.56 -6.31 5.92
C ILE A 24 29.78 -5.22 5.17
N LEU A 25 30.44 -4.43 4.33
CA LEU A 25 29.79 -3.39 3.53
C LEU A 25 28.75 -3.96 2.56
N VAL A 26 29.05 -5.09 1.91
CA VAL A 26 28.11 -5.76 1.00
C VAL A 26 26.87 -6.23 1.76
N LEU A 27 27.04 -6.80 2.95
CA LEU A 27 25.92 -7.21 3.80
C LEU A 27 25.06 -6.01 4.22
N PHE A 28 25.69 -4.91 4.66
CA PHE A 28 24.96 -3.70 5.02
C PHE A 28 24.20 -3.09 3.84
N TYR A 29 24.84 -3.00 2.67
CA TYR A 29 24.20 -2.46 1.47
C TYR A 29 22.94 -3.25 1.10
N SER A 30 23.02 -4.58 1.13
CA SER A 30 21.87 -5.46 0.88
C SER A 30 20.70 -5.13 1.81
N GLN A 31 20.96 -5.06 3.12
CA GLN A 31 19.92 -4.79 4.12
C GLN A 31 19.34 -3.38 4.00
N ILE A 32 20.18 -2.36 3.81
CA ILE A 32 19.75 -0.97 3.68
C ILE A 32 18.93 -0.78 2.40
N SER A 33 19.32 -1.41 1.29
CA SER A 33 18.58 -1.31 0.03
C SER A 33 17.16 -1.87 0.14
N VAL A 34 16.97 -2.98 0.85
CA VAL A 34 15.66 -3.57 1.12
C VAL A 34 14.84 -2.66 2.03
N PHE A 35 15.46 -2.14 3.10
CA PHE A 35 14.81 -1.21 4.01
C PHE A 35 14.34 0.06 3.31
N TYR A 36 15.20 0.69 2.52
CA TYR A 36 14.88 1.92 1.78
C TYR A 36 13.72 1.71 0.80
N ARG A 37 13.74 0.61 0.02
CA ARG A 37 12.63 0.29 -0.88
C ARG A 37 11.31 0.08 -0.15
N ASN A 38 11.34 -0.59 1.00
CA ASN A 38 10.14 -0.77 1.82
C ASN A 38 9.66 0.55 2.41
N TYR A 39 10.57 1.43 2.82
CA TYR A 39 10.25 2.76 3.33
C TYR A 39 9.60 3.63 2.25
N GLU A 40 10.21 3.73 1.06
CA GLU A 40 9.67 4.51 -0.06
C GLU A 40 8.30 4.00 -0.53
N ARG A 41 8.09 2.68 -0.47
CA ARG A 41 6.79 2.09 -0.77
C ARG A 41 5.76 2.44 0.30
N ASN A 42 6.10 2.29 1.58
CA ASN A 42 5.19 2.53 2.69
C ASN A 42 4.92 4.02 2.93
N SER A 43 5.82 4.92 2.54
CA SER A 43 5.63 6.36 2.68
C SER A 43 4.50 6.91 1.81
N LYS A 44 4.09 6.16 0.78
CA LYS A 44 2.93 6.47 -0.07
C LYS A 44 1.61 5.90 0.47
N TYR A 45 1.67 5.12 1.55
CA TYR A 45 0.50 4.45 2.13
C TYR A 45 0.07 5.17 3.41
N ASP A 46 -1.24 5.34 3.56
CA ASP A 46 -1.88 5.93 4.74
C ASP A 46 -1.23 7.28 5.12
N THR A 47 -0.95 8.13 4.12
CA THR A 47 -0.48 9.52 4.34
C THR A 47 -1.58 10.36 4.99
N VAL A 48 -1.21 11.47 5.60
CA VAL A 48 -2.18 12.37 6.25
C VAL A 48 -3.26 12.79 5.27
N GLU A 49 -2.87 13.25 4.08
CA GLU A 49 -3.79 13.68 3.01
C GLU A 49 -4.70 12.54 2.55
N ALA A 50 -4.13 11.37 2.27
CA ALA A 50 -4.88 10.22 1.79
C ALA A 50 -5.87 9.69 2.85
N ILE A 51 -5.48 9.66 4.13
CA ILE A 51 -6.37 9.28 5.24
C ILE A 51 -7.54 10.27 5.34
N HIS A 52 -7.27 11.58 5.29
CA HIS A 52 -8.33 12.58 5.32
C HIS A 52 -9.28 12.45 4.13
N ALA A 53 -8.74 12.20 2.93
CA ALA A 53 -9.55 11.96 1.75
C ALA A 53 -10.45 10.72 1.93
N ALA A 54 -9.89 9.59 2.38
CA ALA A 54 -10.64 8.36 2.64
C ALA A 54 -11.73 8.55 3.69
N ARG A 55 -11.45 9.31 4.76
CA ARG A 55 -12.44 9.62 5.81
C ARG A 55 -13.56 10.52 5.32
N ASN A 56 -13.26 11.56 4.54
CA ASN A 56 -14.27 12.46 3.99
C ASN A 56 -15.18 11.74 2.98
N VAL A 57 -14.60 10.89 2.12
CA VAL A 57 -15.38 10.06 1.20
C VAL A 57 -16.25 9.08 1.97
N LYS A 58 -15.71 8.44 3.01
CA LYS A 58 -16.49 7.59 3.93
C LYS A 58 -17.66 8.35 4.57
N ALA A 59 -17.43 9.55 5.10
CA ALA A 59 -18.47 10.35 5.74
C ALA A 59 -19.60 10.72 4.77
N PHE A 60 -19.24 11.13 3.54
CA PHE A 60 -20.23 11.39 2.49
C PHE A 60 -21.08 10.15 2.19
N ILE A 61 -20.42 8.99 2.09
CA ILE A 61 -21.05 7.69 1.88
C ILE A 61 -22.05 7.36 3.00
N GLU A 62 -21.66 7.57 4.25
CA GLU A 62 -22.46 7.33 5.46
C GLU A 62 -23.72 8.18 5.47
N GLU A 63 -23.59 9.47 5.20
CA GLU A 63 -24.70 10.43 5.24
C GLU A 63 -25.74 10.22 4.13
N ASN A 64 -25.33 9.70 2.97
CA ASN A 64 -26.19 9.59 1.81
C ASN A 64 -26.89 8.23 1.67
N HIS A 65 -26.67 7.28 2.61
CA HIS A 65 -27.27 5.93 2.69
C HIS A 65 -27.33 5.14 1.36
N SER A 66 -26.53 5.53 0.36
CA SER A 66 -26.64 5.06 -1.02
C SER A 66 -25.92 3.73 -1.25
N LEU A 67 -25.23 3.22 -0.22
CA LEU A 67 -24.30 2.11 -0.35
C LEU A 67 -24.88 0.74 -0.07
N ASN A 68 -26.09 0.61 0.47
CA ASN A 68 -26.76 -0.68 0.61
C ASN A 68 -26.91 -1.40 -0.75
N GLN A 69 -27.07 -0.64 -1.84
CA GLN A 69 -27.15 -1.19 -3.20
C GLN A 69 -25.77 -1.56 -3.78
N VAL A 70 -24.70 -0.92 -3.32
CA VAL A 70 -23.33 -1.21 -3.77
C VAL A 70 -22.75 -2.37 -2.98
N THR A 71 -23.00 -2.43 -1.67
CA THR A 71 -22.54 -3.51 -0.81
C THR A 71 -23.21 -4.84 -1.14
N SER A 72 -24.44 -4.84 -1.69
CA SER A 72 -25.09 -6.06 -2.17
C SER A 72 -24.42 -6.65 -3.43
N SER A 73 -23.68 -5.85 -4.19
CA SER A 73 -22.88 -6.32 -5.33
C SER A 73 -21.54 -6.94 -4.91
N LEU A 74 -21.12 -6.74 -3.65
CA LEU A 74 -19.91 -7.31 -3.11
C LEU A 74 -20.14 -8.74 -2.63
N SER A 75 -19.25 -9.63 -3.06
CA SER A 75 -19.27 -11.04 -2.64
C SER A 75 -17.84 -11.53 -2.44
N PRO A 76 -17.62 -12.68 -1.78
CA PRO A 76 -16.28 -13.27 -1.70
C PRO A 76 -15.61 -13.51 -3.05
N SER A 77 -16.40 -13.73 -4.12
CA SER A 77 -15.90 -13.91 -5.50
C SER A 77 -15.68 -12.61 -6.26
N SER A 78 -16.20 -11.48 -5.77
CA SER A 78 -15.94 -10.13 -6.26
C SER A 78 -15.87 -9.16 -5.08
N PRO A 79 -14.80 -9.21 -4.26
CA PRO A 79 -14.78 -8.53 -2.97
C PRO A 79 -14.34 -7.07 -3.08
N ILE A 80 -14.15 -6.53 -4.29
CA ILE A 80 -13.83 -5.13 -4.55
C ILE A 80 -14.64 -4.61 -5.74
N VAL A 81 -15.09 -3.35 -5.66
CA VAL A 81 -15.80 -2.65 -6.72
C VAL A 81 -15.29 -1.21 -6.82
N ASP A 82 -15.17 -0.69 -8.05
CA ASP A 82 -14.84 0.70 -8.32
C ASP A 82 -16.12 1.55 -8.20
N ILE A 83 -16.11 2.55 -7.32
CA ILE A 83 -17.25 3.44 -7.07
C ILE A 83 -16.96 4.89 -7.47
N THR A 84 -15.86 5.12 -8.17
CA THR A 84 -15.41 6.47 -8.56
C THR A 84 -16.46 7.24 -9.36
N THR A 85 -17.24 6.53 -10.19
CA THR A 85 -18.30 7.12 -11.03
C THR A 85 -19.69 6.66 -10.60
N TYR A 86 -19.86 6.21 -9.35
CA TYR A 86 -21.15 5.76 -8.88
C TYR A 86 -22.16 6.92 -8.82
N GLU A 87 -23.39 6.66 -9.26
CA GLU A 87 -24.47 7.64 -9.31
C GLU A 87 -25.10 7.81 -7.92
N PHE A 88 -24.41 8.55 -7.04
CA PHE A 88 -24.98 8.96 -5.75
C PHE A 88 -26.12 9.97 -5.96
N ASN A 89 -27.10 9.98 -5.05
CA ASN A 89 -28.20 10.95 -5.08
C ASN A 89 -27.73 12.42 -5.10
N ASN A 90 -26.53 12.70 -4.57
CA ASN A 90 -25.89 14.02 -4.61
C ASN A 90 -24.57 13.96 -5.40
N LYS A 91 -24.66 13.56 -6.67
CA LYS A 91 -23.51 13.36 -7.57
C LYS A 91 -22.63 14.59 -7.74
N ASP A 92 -23.21 15.77 -7.86
CA ASP A 92 -22.44 17.01 -8.08
C ASP A 92 -21.56 17.35 -6.87
N TYR A 93 -22.09 17.15 -5.67
CA TYR A 93 -21.32 17.27 -4.45
C TYR A 93 -20.23 16.20 -4.37
N TYR A 94 -20.54 14.95 -4.70
CA TYR A 94 -19.56 13.86 -4.73
C TYR A 94 -18.40 14.17 -5.69
N ASN A 95 -18.69 14.57 -6.93
CA ASN A 95 -17.68 14.93 -7.91
C ASN A 95 -16.82 16.12 -7.45
N SER A 96 -17.45 17.12 -6.83
CA SER A 96 -16.75 18.28 -6.26
C SER A 96 -15.83 17.86 -5.11
N LEU A 97 -16.29 16.95 -4.24
CA LEU A 97 -15.53 16.40 -3.12
C LEU A 97 -14.31 15.61 -3.62
N ILE A 98 -14.50 14.70 -4.58
CA ILE A 98 -13.43 13.90 -5.20
C ILE A 98 -12.39 14.81 -5.86
N SER A 99 -12.84 15.83 -6.59
CA SER A 99 -11.94 16.80 -7.23
C SER A 99 -11.18 17.64 -6.20
N LEU A 100 -11.84 18.12 -5.15
CA LEU A 100 -11.23 18.93 -4.08
C LEU A 100 -10.17 18.14 -3.30
N LEU A 101 -10.45 16.86 -3.03
CA LEU A 101 -9.55 15.96 -2.32
C LEU A 101 -8.46 15.36 -3.21
N ASN A 102 -8.41 15.76 -4.50
CA ASN A 102 -7.45 15.27 -5.47
C ASN A 102 -7.45 13.73 -5.62
N VAL A 103 -8.65 13.14 -5.51
CA VAL A 103 -8.87 11.70 -5.58
C VAL A 103 -8.96 11.27 -7.03
N ARG A 104 -8.16 10.27 -7.40
CA ARG A 104 -8.17 9.65 -8.73
C ARG A 104 -9.20 8.53 -8.84
N LYS A 105 -9.25 7.66 -7.82
CA LYS A 105 -10.16 6.51 -7.77
C LYS A 105 -10.62 6.23 -6.35
N VAL A 106 -11.84 5.72 -6.24
CA VAL A 106 -12.43 5.22 -5.00
C VAL A 106 -12.91 3.79 -5.23
N TYR A 107 -12.44 2.90 -4.38
CA TYR A 107 -12.89 1.51 -4.34
C TYR A 107 -13.62 1.24 -3.05
N LEU A 108 -14.65 0.39 -3.14
CA LEU A 108 -15.26 -0.23 -1.98
C LEU A 108 -14.86 -1.70 -1.97
N SER A 109 -14.46 -2.22 -0.81
CA SER A 109 -14.13 -3.63 -0.66
C SER A 109 -14.75 -4.25 0.58
N LEU A 110 -14.90 -5.57 0.55
CA LEU A 110 -15.09 -6.38 1.76
C LEU A 110 -13.85 -6.31 2.65
N TYR A 111 -14.01 -6.70 3.91
CA TYR A 111 -12.88 -6.86 4.83
C TYR A 111 -11.88 -7.91 4.34
N ASN A 112 -12.34 -9.00 3.75
CA ASN A 112 -11.46 -10.01 3.17
C ASN A 112 -11.34 -9.82 1.65
N ILE A 113 -10.14 -9.45 1.19
CA ILE A 113 -9.81 -9.23 -0.23
C ILE A 113 -8.76 -10.22 -0.73
N ASN A 114 -8.54 -11.33 -0.03
CA ASN A 114 -7.49 -12.29 -0.37
C ASN A 114 -7.66 -12.87 -1.79
N GLU A 115 -8.90 -13.01 -2.23
CA GLU A 115 -9.25 -13.44 -3.59
C GLU A 115 -8.69 -12.47 -4.65
N VAL A 116 -8.84 -11.16 -4.42
CA VAL A 116 -8.32 -10.11 -5.33
C VAL A 116 -6.80 -10.11 -5.35
N ILE A 117 -6.16 -10.31 -4.20
CA ILE A 117 -4.69 -10.37 -4.11
C ILE A 117 -4.15 -11.59 -4.89
N THR A 118 -4.88 -12.71 -4.85
CA THR A 118 -4.47 -13.97 -5.50
C THR A 118 -4.77 -13.95 -6.99
N ASN A 119 -5.94 -13.46 -7.39
CA ASN A 119 -6.45 -13.46 -8.76
C ASN A 119 -6.44 -12.05 -9.40
N TYR A 120 -5.44 -11.22 -9.06
CA TYR A 120 -5.37 -9.81 -9.42
C TYR A 120 -5.46 -9.52 -10.93
N ALA A 121 -5.02 -10.46 -11.78
CA ALA A 121 -5.09 -10.34 -13.23
C ALA A 121 -6.54 -10.18 -13.75
N SER A 122 -7.50 -10.81 -13.08
CA SER A 122 -8.92 -10.73 -13.44
C SER A 122 -9.58 -9.38 -13.09
N TYR A 123 -8.93 -8.58 -12.22
CA TYR A 123 -9.47 -7.32 -11.71
C TYR A 123 -8.84 -6.07 -12.34
N ASN A 124 -7.94 -6.23 -13.32
CA ASN A 124 -7.22 -5.14 -13.98
C ASN A 124 -6.55 -4.16 -12.98
N ILE A 125 -5.94 -4.72 -11.94
CA ILE A 125 -5.27 -3.97 -10.86
C ILE A 125 -3.81 -3.75 -11.23
N ASP A 126 -3.33 -2.50 -11.11
CA ASP A 126 -1.94 -2.15 -11.33
C ASP A 126 -1.03 -2.67 -10.21
N ALA A 127 0.27 -2.81 -10.52
CA ALA A 127 1.25 -3.36 -9.59
C ALA A 127 1.37 -2.56 -8.28
N SER A 128 1.28 -1.23 -8.34
CA SER A 128 1.38 -0.35 -7.17
C SER A 128 0.15 -0.50 -6.28
N PHE A 129 -1.05 -0.56 -6.87
CA PHE A 129 -2.25 -0.83 -6.10
C PHE A 129 -2.28 -2.24 -5.50
N LEU A 130 -1.82 -3.26 -6.24
CA LEU A 130 -1.69 -4.63 -5.72
C LEU A 130 -0.77 -4.68 -4.48
N ASP A 131 0.35 -3.96 -4.52
CA ASP A 131 1.28 -3.88 -3.39
C ASP A 131 0.64 -3.22 -2.17
N PHE A 132 -0.20 -2.20 -2.36
CA PHE A 132 -1.03 -1.65 -1.29
C PHE A 132 -2.01 -2.70 -0.76
N LEU A 133 -2.77 -3.38 -1.62
CA LEU A 133 -3.75 -4.40 -1.21
C LEU A 133 -3.10 -5.55 -0.43
N ARG A 134 -1.86 -5.93 -0.75
CA ARG A 134 -1.10 -6.95 0.00
C ARG A 134 -0.87 -6.56 1.46
N THR A 135 -0.72 -5.27 1.76
CA THR A 135 -0.63 -4.78 3.15
C THR A 135 -1.95 -4.96 3.92
N GLN A 136 -3.05 -5.23 3.21
CA GLN A 136 -4.41 -5.39 3.73
C GLN A 136 -4.84 -6.85 3.86
N LYS A 137 -3.91 -7.79 3.67
CA LYS A 137 -4.17 -9.22 3.79
C LYS A 137 -4.60 -9.55 5.20
N VAL A 138 -5.73 -10.25 5.31
CA VAL A 138 -6.30 -10.68 6.59
C VAL A 138 -6.42 -12.20 6.63
N LYS A 139 -6.38 -12.77 7.83
CA LYS A 139 -6.61 -14.21 8.02
C LYS A 139 -8.09 -14.55 8.14
N ASP A 140 -8.86 -13.64 8.71
CA ASP A 140 -10.28 -13.83 9.02
C ASP A 140 -11.17 -12.91 8.21
N SER A 141 -12.44 -13.30 8.04
CA SER A 141 -13.50 -12.45 7.49
C SER A 141 -14.34 -11.86 8.61
N LYS A 142 -14.64 -10.55 8.54
CA LYS A 142 -15.62 -9.89 9.39
C LYS A 142 -16.84 -9.52 8.55
N SER A 143 -18.03 -9.92 8.99
CA SER A 143 -19.30 -9.53 8.34
C SER A 143 -19.59 -8.06 8.60
N ASN A 144 -20.26 -7.40 7.66
CA ASN A 144 -20.72 -6.01 7.72
C ASN A 144 -19.62 -4.94 7.87
N ILE A 145 -18.35 -5.34 7.75
CA ILE A 145 -17.23 -4.40 7.73
C ILE A 145 -16.71 -4.30 6.30
N TYR A 146 -16.75 -3.07 5.79
CA TYR A 146 -16.30 -2.69 4.47
C TYR A 146 -15.12 -1.73 4.58
N ARG A 147 -14.40 -1.57 3.47
CA ARG A 147 -13.30 -0.62 3.35
C ARG A 147 -13.58 0.30 2.19
N VAL A 148 -13.51 1.60 2.45
CA VAL A 148 -13.39 2.62 1.43
C VAL A 148 -11.89 2.81 1.19
N ILE A 149 -11.44 2.49 -0.01
CA ILE A 149 -10.05 2.62 -0.43
C ILE A 149 -9.97 3.77 -1.42
N VAL A 150 -9.07 4.71 -1.17
CA VAL A 150 -8.90 5.89 -2.01
C VAL A 150 -7.50 5.89 -2.60
N ILE A 151 -7.43 6.25 -3.88
CA ILE A 151 -6.19 6.46 -4.61
C ILE A 151 -6.14 7.92 -5.03
N LEU A 152 -5.14 8.66 -4.57
CA LEU A 152 -4.92 10.05 -4.92
C LEU A 152 -4.20 10.19 -6.27
N ASN A 153 -4.30 11.38 -6.89
CA ASN A 153 -3.62 11.67 -8.16
C ASN A 153 -2.08 11.63 -8.05
N ASN A 154 -1.52 11.89 -6.87
CA ASN A 154 -0.08 11.78 -6.57
C ASN A 154 0.40 10.31 -6.42
N GLY A 155 -0.50 9.33 -6.49
CA GLY A 155 -0.17 7.91 -6.32
C GLY A 155 -0.08 7.46 -4.85
N GLU A 156 -0.65 8.22 -3.92
CA GLU A 156 -0.82 7.79 -2.53
C GLU A 156 -2.12 7.01 -2.35
N TYR A 157 -2.11 6.11 -1.36
CA TYR A 157 -3.20 5.18 -1.09
C TYR A 157 -3.61 5.27 0.37
N ALA A 158 -4.90 5.22 0.66
CA ALA A 158 -5.38 5.08 2.02
C ALA A 158 -6.68 4.29 2.09
N ARG A 159 -7.00 3.85 3.31
CA ARG A 159 -8.26 3.18 3.61
C ARG A 159 -8.99 3.79 4.79
N ALA A 160 -10.31 3.72 4.76
CA ALA A 160 -11.19 3.96 5.90
C ALA A 160 -12.12 2.76 6.08
N TYR A 161 -12.31 2.32 7.33
CA TYR A 161 -13.27 1.27 7.65
C TYR A 161 -14.66 1.85 7.77
N TYR A 162 -15.61 1.18 7.14
CA TYR A 162 -17.03 1.48 7.17
C TYR A 162 -17.78 0.27 7.75
N GLU A 163 -18.67 0.51 8.70
CA GLU A 163 -19.47 -0.52 9.35
C GLU A 163 -20.95 -0.24 9.06
N LEU A 164 -21.68 -1.28 8.65
CA LEU A 164 -23.12 -1.26 8.36
C LEU A 164 -23.94 -1.84 9.51
#